data_AF-A0A0F9FKK6-F1
#
_entry.id   AF-A0A0F9FKK6-F1
#
_cell.length_a   1.000
_cell.length_b   1.000
_cell.length_c   1.000
_cell.angle_alpha   90.00
_cell.angle_beta   90.00
_cell.angle_gamma   90.00
#
_symmetry.space_group_name_H-M   'P 1'
#
loop_
_entity.id
_entity.type
_entity.pdbx_description
1 polymer ?
#
loop_
_entity_poly.entity_id
_entity_poly.type
_entity_poly.pdbx_seq_one_letter_code
_entity_poly.pdbx_strand_id
1 'polypeptide(L)'
;MPGKAATAERVRDLKSQIAGLSAEEVGEILFLEISPGREPVTVYSTEDGSPVPVPAYRINEVMGLTDSEGNPRFVAEAKDAPEYKEGSVKCFLHKDSPERAILDLIGLSGAFCPADHLASEHSKRIHGLHRHKQEWAAYQGYVEDQKEAKREKRLDEQLDATLALARGGQK
;
A
#
# COMPACT_ATOMS: atom_id res chain seq x y z
N MET A 1 -6.92 -1.66 31.10
CA MET A 1 -8.38 -1.58 30.84
C MET A 1 -8.79 -0.11 30.88
N PRO A 2 -8.85 0.61 29.75
CA PRO A 2 -9.54 1.90 29.74
C PRO A 2 -11.00 1.66 30.15
N GLY A 3 -11.44 2.34 31.20
CA GLY A 3 -12.77 2.11 31.78
C GLY A 3 -13.88 2.48 30.80
N LYS A 4 -15.05 1.82 30.94
CA LYS A 4 -16.27 2.10 30.13
C LYS A 4 -16.63 3.59 30.05
N ALA A 5 -16.24 4.38 31.04
CA ALA A 5 -16.40 5.83 31.07
C ALA A 5 -15.57 6.55 29.99
N ALA A 6 -14.30 6.16 29.78
CA ALA A 6 -13.44 6.74 28.76
C ALA A 6 -13.93 6.39 27.34
N THR A 7 -14.54 5.21 27.17
CA THR A 7 -15.19 4.82 25.91
C THR A 7 -16.45 5.66 25.64
N ALA A 8 -17.25 5.93 26.67
CA ALA A 8 -18.47 6.72 26.55
C ALA A 8 -18.19 8.21 26.27
N GLU A 9 -17.10 8.75 26.83
CA GLU A 9 -16.64 10.13 26.61
C GLU A 9 -16.19 10.32 25.14
N ARG A 10 -15.38 9.42 24.61
CA ARG A 10 -14.95 9.43 23.19
C ARG A 10 -16.12 9.36 22.19
N VAL A 11 -17.14 8.56 22.50
CA VAL A 11 -18.37 8.47 21.69
C VAL A 11 -19.16 9.79 21.72
N ARG A 12 -19.09 10.55 22.82
CA ARG A 12 -19.75 11.85 22.95
C ARG A 12 -19.07 12.92 22.09
N ASP A 13 -17.74 12.92 22.06
CA ASP A 13 -16.96 13.87 21.27
C ASP A 13 -17.09 13.63 19.76
N LEU A 14 -17.28 12.38 19.33
CA LEU A 14 -17.63 12.08 17.93
C LEU A 14 -19.08 12.51 17.59
N LYS A 15 -20.01 12.42 18.53
CA LYS A 15 -21.39 12.90 18.33
C LYS A 15 -21.48 14.41 18.16
N SER A 16 -20.58 15.19 18.76
CA SER A 16 -20.55 16.65 18.54
C SER A 16 -20.07 17.00 17.12
N GLN A 17 -19.21 16.17 16.51
CA GLN A 17 -18.85 16.27 15.10
C GLN A 17 -20.02 15.90 14.18
N ILE A 18 -20.80 14.86 14.54
CA ILE A 18 -22.01 14.44 13.82
C ILE A 18 -23.12 15.51 13.93
N ALA A 19 -23.21 16.24 15.04
CA ALA A 19 -24.21 17.30 15.23
C ALA A 19 -23.99 18.52 14.31
N GLY A 20 -22.83 18.63 13.65
CA GLY A 20 -22.58 19.59 12.58
C GLY A 20 -23.17 19.19 11.22
N LEU A 21 -23.58 17.92 11.07
CA LEU A 21 -24.31 17.41 9.92
C LEU A 21 -25.81 17.54 10.24
N SER A 22 -26.50 18.40 9.50
CA SER A 22 -27.88 18.84 9.79
C SER A 22 -28.85 17.67 9.97
N ALA A 23 -29.74 17.79 10.95
CA ALA A 23 -30.79 16.83 11.30
C ALA A 23 -31.80 16.51 10.17
N GLU A 24 -31.69 17.15 9.00
CA GLU A 24 -32.47 16.85 7.80
C GLU A 24 -32.04 15.53 7.14
N GLU A 25 -30.83 15.03 7.37
CA GLU A 25 -30.35 13.77 6.76
C GLU A 25 -30.79 12.49 7.49
N VAL A 26 -31.35 12.62 8.70
CA VAL A 26 -31.78 11.47 9.53
C VAL A 26 -33.27 11.15 9.33
N GLY A 27 -34.03 12.04 8.68
CA GLY A 27 -35.50 12.07 8.75
C GLY A 27 -36.29 11.27 7.70
N GLU A 28 -35.77 11.00 6.50
CA GLU A 28 -36.57 10.33 5.46
C GLU A 28 -35.81 9.19 4.79
N ILE A 29 -36.04 7.98 5.27
CA ILE A 29 -35.77 6.75 4.52
C ILE A 29 -36.89 6.60 3.49
N LEU A 30 -36.84 7.41 2.44
CA LEU A 30 -37.52 7.13 1.17
C LEU A 30 -36.57 6.31 0.31
N PHE A 31 -37.02 5.12 -0.08
CA PHE A 31 -36.36 4.25 -1.06
C PHE A 31 -36.25 4.99 -2.41
N LEU A 32 -35.18 5.76 -2.57
CA LEU A 32 -34.69 6.21 -3.86
C LEU A 32 -33.44 5.37 -4.16
N GLU A 33 -33.41 4.80 -5.36
CA GLU A 33 -32.41 3.83 -5.87
C GLU A 33 -30.97 4.37 -5.94
N ILE A 34 -30.68 5.51 -5.31
CA ILE A 34 -29.36 6.10 -5.15
C ILE A 34 -29.33 6.76 -3.76
N SER A 35 -29.02 5.98 -2.72
CA SER A 35 -28.67 6.56 -1.41
C SER A 35 -27.47 7.48 -1.63
N PRO A 36 -27.53 8.78 -1.26
CA PRO A 36 -26.34 9.62 -1.29
C PRO A 36 -25.27 8.93 -0.46
N GLY A 37 -24.09 8.72 -1.06
CA GLY A 37 -22.99 8.03 -0.39
C GLY A 37 -22.71 8.74 0.92
N ARG A 38 -23.05 8.10 2.04
CA ARG A 38 -22.86 8.67 3.37
C ARG A 38 -21.39 9.04 3.53
N GLU A 39 -21.09 10.27 3.96
CA GLU A 39 -19.72 10.70 4.18
C GLU A 39 -19.07 9.77 5.22
N PRO A 40 -17.96 9.10 4.87
CA PRO A 40 -17.25 8.27 5.83
C PRO A 40 -16.56 9.15 6.87
N VAL A 41 -16.60 8.71 8.13
CA VAL A 41 -15.86 9.35 9.22
C VAL A 41 -14.46 8.76 9.26
N THR A 42 -13.43 9.61 9.23
CA THR A 42 -12.03 9.18 9.30
C THR A 42 -11.63 8.90 10.75
N VAL A 43 -11.11 7.70 11.00
CA VAL A 43 -10.46 7.33 12.26
C VAL A 43 -8.98 7.02 12.01
N TYR A 44 -8.14 7.17 13.02
CA TYR A 44 -6.69 6.96 12.92
C TYR A 44 -6.28 5.70 13.66
N SER A 45 -5.47 4.86 13.01
CA SER A 45 -4.91 3.65 13.63
C SER A 45 -3.86 4.01 14.69
N THR A 46 -3.88 3.33 15.84
CA THR A 46 -2.88 3.50 16.90
C THR A 46 -1.54 2.87 16.58
N GLU A 47 -1.47 1.93 15.64
CA GLU A 47 -0.23 1.23 15.29
C GLU A 47 0.68 2.08 14.40
N ASP A 48 0.09 2.78 13.42
CA ASP A 48 0.83 3.44 12.33
C ASP A 48 0.31 4.85 12.01
N GLY A 49 -0.74 5.32 12.69
CA GLY A 49 -1.34 6.63 12.43
C GLY A 49 -2.18 6.70 11.16
N SER A 50 -2.38 5.58 10.45
CA SER A 50 -3.02 5.58 9.13
C SER A 50 -4.47 6.08 9.21
N PRO A 51 -4.89 6.99 8.30
CA PRO A 51 -6.28 7.44 8.22
C PRO A 51 -7.15 6.36 7.56
N VAL A 52 -8.16 5.88 8.28
CA VAL A 52 -9.10 4.85 7.82
C VAL A 52 -10.50 5.46 7.69
N PRO A 53 -11.08 5.54 6.47
CA PRO A 53 -12.44 6.00 6.29
C PRO A 53 -13.43 4.90 6.71
N VAL A 54 -14.25 5.19 7.72
CA VAL A 54 -15.24 4.26 8.28
C VAL A 54 -16.65 4.83 8.08
N PRO A 55 -17.60 4.05 7.55
CA PRO A 55 -18.99 4.49 7.49
C PRO A 55 -19.54 4.80 8.89
N ALA A 56 -20.24 5.93 9.06
CA ALA A 56 -20.69 6.42 10.37
C ALA A 56 -21.45 5.38 11.21
N TYR A 57 -22.23 4.49 10.58
CA TYR A 57 -22.99 3.46 11.28
C TYR A 57 -22.12 2.35 11.91
N ARG A 58 -20.86 2.18 11.46
CA ARG A 58 -19.92 1.18 11.99
C ARG A 58 -18.94 1.75 13.01
N ILE A 59 -18.99 3.05 13.29
CA ILE A 59 -17.99 3.70 14.13
C ILE A 59 -17.96 3.12 15.55
N ASN A 60 -19.12 2.75 16.11
CA ASN A 60 -19.21 2.13 17.43
C ASN A 60 -18.55 0.74 17.46
N GLU A 61 -18.66 -0.03 16.38
CA GLU A 61 -18.01 -1.35 16.25
C GLU A 61 -16.50 -1.18 16.17
N VAL A 62 -16.04 -0.25 15.33
CA VAL A 62 -14.60 -0.01 15.08
C VAL A 62 -13.90 0.57 16.30
N MET A 63 -14.49 1.56 16.97
CA MET A 63 -13.93 2.16 18.19
C MET A 63 -13.96 1.23 19.41
N GLY A 64 -14.74 0.14 19.34
CA GLY A 64 -14.76 -0.93 20.34
C GLY A 64 -13.67 -1.98 20.16
N LEU A 65 -12.95 -1.98 19.04
CA LEU A 65 -11.87 -2.92 18.78
C LEU A 65 -10.65 -2.60 19.64
N THR A 66 -10.13 -3.64 20.28
CA THR A 66 -8.91 -3.59 21.09
C THR A 66 -7.84 -4.51 20.54
N ASP A 67 -6.58 -4.11 20.67
CA ASP A 67 -5.43 -4.93 20.31
C ASP A 67 -5.19 -6.05 21.33
N SER A 68 -4.22 -6.92 21.06
CA SER A 68 -3.83 -8.04 21.94
C SER A 68 -3.44 -7.61 23.36
N GLU A 69 -3.05 -6.35 23.54
CA GLU A 69 -2.69 -5.74 24.83
C GLU A 69 -3.88 -5.04 25.53
N GLY A 70 -5.07 -5.04 24.92
CA GLY A 70 -6.27 -4.39 25.47
C GLY A 70 -6.29 -2.87 25.30
N ASN A 71 -5.40 -2.32 24.47
CA ASN A 71 -5.41 -0.91 24.05
C ASN A 71 -6.40 -0.70 22.90
N PRO A 72 -7.01 0.50 22.77
CA PRO A 72 -7.89 0.81 21.63
C PRO A 72 -7.07 0.79 20.33
N ARG A 73 -7.61 0.14 19.29
CA ARG A 73 -6.93 0.01 17.99
C ARG A 73 -7.03 1.28 17.12
N PHE A 74 -8.01 2.12 17.41
CA PHE A 74 -8.30 3.33 16.64
C PHE A 74 -8.57 4.51 17.57
N VAL A 75 -8.21 5.72 17.11
CA VAL A 75 -8.47 6.99 17.77
C VAL A 75 -9.21 7.95 16.83
N ALA A 76 -10.04 8.82 17.40
CA ALA A 76 -10.83 9.80 16.65
C ALA A 76 -9.98 10.99 16.16
N GLU A 77 -8.96 11.39 16.91
CA GLU A 77 -8.09 12.53 16.57
C GLU A 77 -6.71 12.07 16.09
N ALA A 78 -6.20 12.75 15.06
CA ALA A 78 -4.86 12.50 14.53
C ALA A 78 -3.74 12.77 15.55
N LYS A 79 -4.00 13.63 16.55
CA LYS A 79 -3.01 14.03 17.57
C LYS A 79 -2.70 12.92 18.56
N ASP A 80 -3.64 12.00 18.74
CA ASP A 80 -3.53 10.89 19.68
C ASP A 80 -2.97 9.63 19.01
N ALA A 81 -2.70 9.70 17.70
CA ALA A 81 -2.10 8.63 16.92
C ALA A 81 -0.63 8.98 16.56
N PRO A 82 0.22 7.99 16.31
CA PRO A 82 1.56 8.22 15.77
C PRO A 82 1.52 9.01 14.45
N GLU A 83 2.60 9.73 14.13
CA GLU A 83 2.71 10.46 12.86
C GLU A 83 2.71 9.47 11.67
N TYR A 84 1.68 9.54 10.83
CA TYR A 84 1.58 8.75 9.62
C TYR A 84 2.65 9.17 8.61
N LYS A 85 3.49 8.22 8.20
CA LYS A 85 4.48 8.44 7.15
C LYS A 85 4.00 7.81 5.86
N GLU A 86 3.55 8.65 4.94
CA GLU A 86 3.26 8.21 3.58
C GLU A 86 4.51 7.61 2.94
N GLY A 87 4.29 6.56 2.16
CA GLY A 87 5.34 5.98 1.34
C GLY A 87 5.86 6.98 0.33
N SER A 88 7.16 6.95 0.03
CA SER A 88 7.78 7.80 -0.99
C SER A 88 8.13 7.03 -2.27
N VAL A 89 7.83 5.73 -2.32
CA VAL A 89 8.25 4.86 -3.41
C VAL A 89 7.24 4.97 -4.55
N LYS A 90 7.75 5.39 -5.71
CA LYS A 90 6.96 5.48 -6.94
C LYS A 90 6.74 4.10 -7.57
N CYS A 91 5.59 3.90 -8.21
CA CYS A 91 5.31 2.71 -9.02
C CYS A 91 6.35 2.56 -10.15
N PHE A 92 6.58 1.32 -10.61
CA PHE A 92 7.55 1.07 -11.69
C PHE A 92 7.16 1.74 -13.01
N LEU A 93 5.85 1.83 -13.28
CA LEU A 93 5.28 2.54 -14.43
C LEU A 93 5.10 4.04 -14.19
N HIS A 94 5.53 4.58 -13.04
CA HIS A 94 5.44 6.01 -12.80
C HIS A 94 6.34 6.78 -13.79
N LYS A 95 5.93 7.99 -14.18
CA LYS A 95 6.66 8.82 -15.15
C LYS A 95 8.12 9.05 -14.76
N ASP A 96 8.34 9.32 -13.48
CA ASP A 96 9.68 9.56 -12.91
C ASP A 96 10.32 8.30 -12.30
N SER A 97 9.83 7.09 -12.61
CA SER A 97 10.46 5.86 -12.11
C SER A 97 11.86 5.68 -12.72
N PRO A 98 12.87 5.25 -11.94
CA PRO A 98 14.20 4.93 -12.49
C PRO A 98 14.16 3.79 -13.52
N GLU A 99 13.14 2.92 -13.48
CA GLU A 99 13.01 1.79 -14.40
C GLU A 99 12.49 2.21 -15.78
N ARG A 100 12.24 3.50 -16.00
CA ARG A 100 11.69 4.00 -17.27
C ARG A 100 12.54 3.63 -18.47
N ALA A 101 13.87 3.71 -18.33
CA ALA A 101 14.79 3.34 -19.39
C ALA A 101 14.61 1.86 -19.81
N ILE A 102 14.32 0.97 -18.86
CA ILE A 102 14.07 -0.45 -19.14
C ILE A 102 12.71 -0.64 -19.79
N LEU A 103 11.68 0.07 -19.31
CA LEU A 103 10.33 0.00 -19.87
C LEU A 103 10.27 0.47 -21.32
N ASP A 104 11.03 1.51 -21.66
CA ASP A 104 11.12 2.00 -23.04
C ASP A 104 11.75 0.95 -23.98
N LEU A 105 12.75 0.19 -23.50
CA LEU A 105 13.35 -0.92 -24.25
C LEU A 105 12.38 -2.09 -24.47
N ILE A 106 11.53 -2.39 -23.49
CA ILE A 106 10.54 -3.47 -23.55
C ILE A 106 9.30 -3.07 -24.38
N GLY A 107 9.20 -1.79 -24.77
CA GLY A 107 8.06 -1.26 -25.54
C GLY A 107 6.87 -0.84 -24.67
N LEU A 108 7.07 -0.66 -23.36
CA LEU A 108 6.06 -0.20 -22.40
C LEU A 108 6.09 1.32 -22.17
N SER A 109 6.66 2.08 -23.12
CA SER A 109 6.79 3.54 -23.06
C SER A 109 5.46 4.31 -23.10
N GLY A 110 4.34 3.64 -23.38
CA GLY A 110 3.00 4.24 -23.34
C GLY A 110 2.25 4.08 -22.02
N ALA A 111 2.67 3.15 -21.15
CA ALA A 111 1.97 2.82 -19.93
C ALA A 111 2.43 3.71 -18.77
N PHE A 112 1.47 4.26 -18.02
CA PHE A 112 1.72 5.16 -16.89
C PHE A 112 0.83 4.81 -15.70
N CYS A 113 1.41 4.82 -14.50
CA CYS A 113 0.69 4.69 -13.25
C CYS A 113 0.89 5.96 -12.40
N PRO A 114 -0.19 6.56 -11.86
CA PRO A 114 -0.08 7.75 -11.01
C PRO A 114 0.37 7.43 -9.57
N ALA A 115 0.49 6.16 -9.18
CA ALA A 115 0.85 5.80 -7.81
C ALA A 115 2.30 6.18 -7.48
N ASP A 116 2.43 7.13 -6.55
CA ASP A 116 3.67 7.73 -6.06
C ASP A 116 3.90 7.52 -4.54
N HIS A 117 2.88 7.06 -3.83
CA HIS A 117 2.83 6.97 -2.37
C HIS A 117 3.03 5.54 -1.82
N LEU A 118 3.78 4.68 -2.51
CA LEU A 118 3.95 3.29 -2.07
C LEU A 118 4.94 3.23 -0.89
N ALA A 119 4.59 2.43 0.12
CA ALA A 119 5.33 2.36 1.39
C ALA A 119 6.77 1.84 1.25
N SER A 120 7.02 0.91 0.32
CA SER A 120 8.32 0.26 0.15
C SER A 120 8.49 -0.33 -1.26
N GLU A 121 9.70 -0.79 -1.60
CA GLU A 121 9.96 -1.56 -2.84
C GLU A 121 9.15 -2.86 -2.89
N HIS A 122 8.89 -3.50 -1.74
CA HIS A 122 8.02 -4.67 -1.68
C HIS A 122 6.58 -4.30 -2.06
N SER A 123 6.07 -3.19 -1.52
CA SER A 123 4.75 -2.64 -1.88
C SER A 123 4.67 -2.31 -3.36
N LYS A 124 5.76 -1.79 -3.95
CA LYS A 124 5.89 -1.58 -5.40
C LYS A 124 5.77 -2.87 -6.21
N ARG A 125 6.43 -3.94 -5.77
CA ARG A 125 6.29 -5.26 -6.40
C ARG A 125 4.87 -5.80 -6.32
N ILE A 126 4.25 -5.75 -5.14
CA ILE A 126 2.86 -6.21 -4.94
C ILE A 126 1.88 -5.38 -5.77
N HIS A 127 2.05 -4.06 -5.79
CA HIS A 127 1.26 -3.16 -6.62
C HIS A 127 1.38 -3.52 -8.10
N GLY A 128 2.59 -3.75 -8.60
CA GLY A 128 2.80 -4.20 -9.98
C GLY A 128 2.13 -5.53 -10.28
N LEU A 129 2.27 -6.52 -9.39
CA LEU A 129 1.69 -7.85 -9.55
C LEU A 129 0.14 -7.82 -9.66
N HIS A 130 -0.51 -6.97 -8.88
CA HIS A 130 -1.98 -6.94 -8.80
C HIS A 130 -2.64 -5.89 -9.70
N ARG A 131 -2.03 -4.72 -9.90
CA ARG A 131 -2.61 -3.64 -10.71
C ARG A 131 -2.10 -3.62 -12.15
N HIS A 132 -0.89 -4.11 -12.40
CA HIS A 132 -0.21 -4.05 -13.70
C HIS A 132 0.37 -5.43 -14.09
N LYS A 133 -0.48 -6.46 -14.00
CA LYS A 133 -0.04 -7.85 -14.08
C LYS A 133 0.74 -8.17 -15.36
N GLN A 134 0.31 -7.61 -16.50
CA GLN A 134 0.93 -7.88 -17.80
C GLN A 134 2.26 -7.14 -17.95
N GLU A 135 2.29 -5.86 -17.61
CA GLU A 135 3.47 -5.01 -17.66
C GLU A 135 4.53 -5.48 -16.67
N TRP A 136 4.10 -5.92 -15.48
CA TRP A 136 4.98 -6.51 -14.48
C TRP A 136 5.58 -7.83 -14.96
N ALA A 137 4.80 -8.69 -15.62
CA ALA A 137 5.31 -9.93 -16.18
C ALA A 137 6.36 -9.67 -17.29
N ALA A 138 6.11 -8.70 -18.18
CA ALA A 138 7.07 -8.32 -19.21
C ALA A 138 8.37 -7.72 -18.61
N TYR A 139 8.24 -6.86 -17.60
CA TYR A 139 9.39 -6.31 -16.88
C TYR A 139 10.20 -7.40 -16.18
N GLN A 140 9.54 -8.32 -15.47
CA GLN A 140 10.23 -9.43 -14.80
C GLN A 140 10.92 -10.35 -15.80
N GLY A 141 10.28 -10.68 -16.92
CA GLY A 141 10.90 -11.49 -17.98
C GLY A 141 12.21 -10.89 -18.48
N TYR A 142 12.22 -9.60 -18.80
CA TYR A 142 13.45 -8.91 -19.20
C TYR A 142 14.56 -8.94 -18.13
N VAL A 143 14.18 -8.72 -16.86
CA VAL A 143 15.15 -8.74 -15.75
C VAL A 143 15.72 -10.15 -15.54
N GLU A 144 14.89 -11.18 -15.67
CA GLU A 144 15.31 -12.58 -15.60
C GLU A 144 16.23 -12.95 -16.77
N ASP A 145 15.88 -12.60 -18.01
CA ASP A 145 16.72 -12.82 -19.19
C ASP A 145 18.11 -12.18 -19.04
N GLN A 146 18.18 -10.95 -18.51
CA GLN A 146 19.45 -10.26 -18.25
C GLN A 146 20.27 -10.97 -17.17
N LYS A 147 19.62 -11.53 -16.16
CA LYS A 147 20.28 -12.28 -15.09
C LYS A 147 20.79 -13.62 -15.59
N GLU A 148 20.03 -14.31 -16.43
CA GLU A 148 20.43 -15.56 -17.06
C GLU A 148 21.62 -15.35 -18.01
N ALA A 149 21.56 -14.35 -18.88
CA ALA A 149 22.68 -14.03 -19.78
C ALA A 149 23.98 -13.71 -19.00
N LYS A 150 23.89 -13.01 -17.86
CA LYS A 150 25.05 -12.77 -16.98
C LYS A 150 25.55 -14.04 -16.31
N ARG A 151 24.63 -14.93 -15.93
CA ARG A 151 24.96 -16.22 -15.30
C ARG A 151 25.65 -17.14 -16.32
N GLU A 152 25.15 -17.23 -17.54
CA GLU A 152 25.75 -18.01 -18.62
C GLU A 152 27.16 -17.54 -18.94
N LYS A 153 27.35 -16.22 -19.15
CA LYS A 153 28.70 -15.65 -19.37
C LYS A 153 29.67 -16.01 -18.25
N ARG A 154 29.23 -15.94 -17.00
CA ARG A 154 30.06 -16.31 -15.85
C ARG A 154 30.41 -17.80 -15.85
N LEU A 155 29.50 -18.66 -16.29
CA LEU A 155 29.74 -20.10 -16.42
C LEU A 155 30.72 -20.40 -17.55
N ASP A 156 30.59 -19.72 -18.70
CA ASP A 156 31.51 -19.85 -19.82
C ASP A 156 32.92 -19.40 -19.44
N GLU A 157 33.05 -18.25 -18.76
CA GLU A 157 34.34 -17.76 -18.24
C GLU A 157 34.97 -18.75 -17.25
N GLN A 158 34.16 -19.36 -16.38
CA GLN A 158 34.63 -20.40 -15.46
C GLN A 158 35.08 -21.65 -16.22
N LEU A 159 34.31 -22.10 -17.20
CA LEU A 159 34.62 -23.28 -18.01
C LEU A 159 35.93 -23.07 -18.79
N ASP A 160 36.08 -21.92 -19.44
CA ASP A 160 37.31 -21.54 -20.16
C ASP A 160 38.52 -21.51 -19.22
N ALA A 161 38.38 -20.92 -18.03
CA ALA A 161 39.44 -20.92 -17.03
C ALA A 161 39.81 -22.35 -16.58
N THR A 162 38.83 -23.24 -16.37
CA THR A 162 39.10 -24.63 -16.00
C THR A 162 39.78 -25.41 -17.13
N LEU A 163 39.38 -25.20 -18.38
CA LEU A 163 40.00 -25.82 -19.55
C LEU A 163 41.44 -25.32 -19.76
N ALA A 164 41.70 -24.03 -19.51
CA ALA A 164 43.04 -23.46 -19.57
C ALA A 164 43.96 -24.08 -18.52
N LEU A 165 43.47 -24.27 -17.28
CA LEU A 165 44.23 -24.97 -16.23
C LEU A 165 44.52 -26.42 -16.61
N ALA A 166 43.53 -27.15 -17.13
CA ALA A 166 43.69 -28.54 -17.55
C ALA A 166 44.72 -28.71 -18.68
N ARG A 167 44.76 -27.76 -19.64
CA ARG A 167 45.76 -27.74 -20.72
C ARG A 167 47.15 -27.30 -20.24
N GLY A 168 47.22 -26.38 -19.27
CA GLY A 168 48.48 -25.86 -18.73
C GLY A 168 49.24 -26.84 -17.82
N GLY A 169 48.56 -27.86 -17.27
CA GLY A 169 49.14 -28.88 -16.39
C GLY A 169 49.78 -30.10 -17.09
N GLN A 170 49.78 -30.16 -18.43
CA GLN A 170 50.37 -31.25 -19.22
C GLN A 170 51.83 -30.97 -19.65
N LYS A 171 52.71 -30.59 -18.70
CA LYS A 171 54.16 -30.49 -18.94
C LYS A 171 54.92 -31.53 -18.14
#